data_AF-A0A1W9X646-F1
#
_entry.id   AF-A0A1W9X646-F1
#
_cell.length_a   1.000
_cell.length_b   1.000
_cell.length_c   1.000
_cell.angle_alpha   90.00
_cell.angle_beta   90.00
_cell.angle_gamma   90.00
#
_symmetry.space_group_name_H-M   'P 1'
#
loop_
_entity.id
_entity.type
_entity.pdbx_description
1 polymer ?
#
loop_
_entity_poly.entity_id
_entity_poly.type
_entity_poly.pdbx_seq_one_letter_code
_entity_poly.pdbx_strand_id
1 'polypeptide(L)'
;MKKLLMLTICFSVTLFFASNALAYTYYPDTYTGGTEGTASKYLYNDDDVVAGSQWKADNWFDVRGMEVGISDNTMFVGIDTDYYTNVANFGTDYGDLFIDDQITDTEWDYVFDTSEESLYDIRDAQDSIRYSDDVGKDNKWTYSYYRHNEEVLIDPTGLTAIGDGTTTGFTNAGRTAGEFLWMSFDITGMNLNPDSFSLAIHWAQTCGNDVIKAHVSTPEPSTMLLLGFGLIALAMLRKRFSS
;
A
#
# COMPACT_ATOMS: atom_id res chain seq x y z
N MET A 1 -8.93 -5.51 54.00
CA MET A 1 -8.21 -4.38 53.36
C MET A 1 -7.15 -4.81 52.34
N LYS A 2 -6.19 -5.70 52.66
CA LYS A 2 -5.17 -6.16 51.68
C LYS A 2 -5.70 -6.80 50.39
N LYS A 3 -6.85 -7.51 50.44
CA LYS A 3 -7.48 -8.12 49.26
C LYS A 3 -8.17 -7.12 48.31
N LEU A 4 -8.56 -5.93 48.81
CA LEU A 4 -9.22 -4.90 48.01
C LEU A 4 -8.19 -4.08 47.21
N LEU A 5 -7.02 -3.80 47.82
CA LEU A 5 -5.92 -3.08 47.18
C LEU A 5 -5.30 -3.85 46.02
N MET A 6 -5.22 -5.18 46.12
CA MET A 6 -4.64 -6.04 45.07
C MET A 6 -5.54 -6.16 43.82
N LEU A 7 -6.86 -6.07 44.01
CA LEU A 7 -7.82 -6.11 42.90
C LEU A 7 -7.81 -4.81 42.07
N THR A 8 -7.64 -3.66 42.74
CA THR A 8 -7.52 -2.36 42.07
C THR A 8 -6.24 -2.26 41.25
N ILE A 9 -5.11 -2.79 41.74
CA ILE A 9 -3.83 -2.75 41.00
C ILE A 9 -3.88 -3.64 39.74
N CYS A 10 -4.53 -4.81 39.78
CA CYS A 10 -4.68 -5.65 38.59
C CYS A 10 -5.56 -5.01 37.50
N PHE A 11 -6.61 -4.27 37.86
CA PHE A 11 -7.50 -3.63 36.89
C PHE A 11 -6.84 -2.43 36.20
N SER A 12 -6.00 -1.67 36.92
CA SER A 12 -5.25 -0.54 36.38
C SER A 12 -4.14 -0.94 35.40
N VAL A 13 -3.53 -2.12 35.58
CA VAL A 13 -2.43 -2.60 34.72
C VAL A 13 -2.94 -3.10 33.37
N THR A 14 -4.17 -3.63 33.30
CA THR A 14 -4.78 -4.06 32.03
C THR A 14 -5.24 -2.93 31.12
N LEU A 15 -5.57 -1.75 31.66
CA LEU A 15 -5.99 -0.59 30.85
C LEU A 15 -4.83 0.11 30.12
N PHE A 16 -3.57 -0.14 30.51
CA PHE A 16 -2.40 0.51 29.91
C PHE A 16 -1.78 -0.24 28.72
N PHE A 17 -2.23 -1.46 28.40
CA PHE A 17 -1.70 -2.25 27.27
C PHE A 17 -2.58 -2.25 26.02
N ALA A 18 -3.68 -1.49 26.00
CA ALA A 18 -4.40 -1.18 24.76
C ALA A 18 -3.78 0.06 24.10
N SER A 19 -2.45 0.08 23.95
CA SER A 19 -1.81 0.99 23.01
C SER A 19 -2.21 0.53 21.61
N ASN A 20 -2.83 1.42 20.83
CA ASN A 20 -3.09 1.22 19.40
C ASN A 20 -1.78 0.81 18.73
N ALA A 21 -1.58 -0.48 18.54
CA ALA A 21 -0.46 -0.95 17.76
C ALA A 21 -0.77 -0.55 16.32
N LEU A 22 0.09 0.31 15.75
CA LEU A 22 0.18 0.47 14.31
C LEU A 22 0.46 -0.92 13.74
N ALA A 23 -0.58 -1.54 13.19
CA ALA A 23 -0.43 -2.80 12.49
C ALA A 23 -0.05 -2.45 11.05
N TYR A 24 1.22 -2.65 10.72
CA TYR A 24 1.68 -2.68 9.35
C TYR A 24 1.56 -4.10 8.85
N THR A 25 0.93 -4.28 7.70
CA THR A 25 0.99 -5.54 6.96
C THR A 25 2.03 -5.38 5.86
N TYR A 26 3.07 -6.21 5.92
CA TYR A 26 4.08 -6.31 4.88
C TYR A 26 3.60 -7.29 3.81
N TYR A 27 3.52 -6.79 2.58
CA TYR A 27 3.23 -7.56 1.39
C TYR A 27 4.56 -7.77 0.66
N PRO A 28 5.15 -8.98 0.71
CA PRO A 28 6.27 -9.27 -0.17
C PRO A 28 5.77 -9.12 -1.60
N ASP A 29 6.64 -8.65 -2.49
CA ASP A 29 6.31 -8.76 -3.90
C ASP A 29 6.07 -10.25 -4.25
N THR A 30 4.84 -10.53 -4.67
CA THR A 30 4.46 -11.81 -5.29
C THR A 30 4.28 -11.55 -6.77
N TYR A 31 5.34 -11.06 -7.40
CA TYR A 31 5.47 -10.68 -8.80
C TYR A 31 4.28 -11.05 -9.69
N THR A 32 3.52 -10.04 -10.12
CA THR A 32 2.41 -10.19 -11.07
C THR A 32 2.85 -9.76 -12.48
N GLY A 33 3.90 -10.38 -13.01
CA GLY A 33 4.33 -10.17 -14.39
C GLY A 33 3.70 -11.18 -15.35
N GLY A 34 2.69 -10.72 -16.11
CA GLY A 34 2.27 -11.26 -17.41
C GLY A 34 1.84 -12.74 -17.51
N THR A 35 0.54 -12.98 -17.69
CA THR A 35 -0.01 -14.31 -18.06
C THR A 35 0.39 -14.71 -19.49
N GLU A 36 0.68 -16.01 -19.70
CA GLU A 36 1.07 -16.60 -21.00
C GLU A 36 0.12 -16.23 -22.15
N GLY A 37 0.60 -15.43 -23.12
CA GLY A 37 -0.24 -15.03 -24.25
C GLY A 37 0.42 -14.15 -25.31
N THR A 38 1.38 -14.68 -26.07
CA THR A 38 1.80 -14.21 -27.41
C THR A 38 2.29 -12.75 -27.57
N ALA A 39 3.46 -12.41 -26.99
CA ALA A 39 4.37 -11.40 -27.56
C ALA A 39 5.85 -11.73 -27.22
N SER A 40 6.50 -12.43 -28.14
CA SER A 40 7.72 -13.24 -27.98
C SER A 40 9.06 -12.48 -27.93
N LYS A 41 9.20 -11.46 -27.07
CA LYS A 41 10.55 -10.94 -26.73
C LYS A 41 10.74 -10.54 -25.27
N TYR A 42 9.67 -10.33 -24.51
CA TYR A 42 9.71 -10.03 -23.07
C TYR A 42 9.39 -11.24 -22.19
N LEU A 43 9.27 -12.43 -22.81
CA LEU A 43 8.77 -13.67 -22.20
C LEU A 43 9.89 -14.67 -21.83
N TYR A 44 11.16 -14.25 -21.77
CA TYR A 44 12.25 -15.20 -21.54
C TYR A 44 12.99 -15.09 -20.22
N ASN A 45 12.43 -14.37 -19.26
CA ASN A 45 12.71 -14.50 -17.84
C ASN A 45 11.79 -13.51 -17.13
N ASP A 46 11.49 -13.78 -15.88
CA ASP A 46 10.81 -12.89 -14.93
C ASP A 46 11.63 -11.61 -14.66
N ASP A 47 12.06 -10.91 -15.71
CA ASP A 47 12.94 -9.74 -15.69
C ASP A 47 12.14 -8.46 -15.95
N ASP A 48 12.54 -7.40 -15.27
CA ASP A 48 12.25 -6.00 -15.59
C ASP A 48 12.35 -5.70 -17.09
N VAL A 49 11.27 -5.13 -17.64
CA VAL A 49 11.16 -4.59 -19.01
C VAL A 49 12.23 -3.52 -19.31
N VAL A 50 12.66 -2.75 -18.31
CA VAL A 50 13.68 -1.69 -18.46
C VAL A 50 15.10 -2.16 -18.12
N ALA A 51 15.27 -3.30 -17.45
CA ALA A 51 16.59 -3.87 -17.19
C ALA A 51 17.10 -4.67 -18.41
N GLY A 52 17.54 -3.95 -19.44
CA GLY A 52 18.34 -4.56 -20.51
C GLY A 52 19.51 -5.40 -19.93
N SER A 53 20.06 -6.35 -20.68
CA SER A 53 21.09 -7.29 -20.17
C SER A 53 22.33 -6.64 -19.55
N GLN A 54 22.55 -5.35 -19.78
CA GLN A 54 23.62 -4.54 -19.21
C GLN A 54 23.27 -3.89 -17.85
N TRP A 55 21.98 -3.81 -17.51
CA TRP A 55 21.41 -3.15 -16.32
C TRP A 55 20.86 -4.14 -15.29
N LYS A 56 20.75 -5.42 -15.64
CA LYS A 56 20.41 -6.52 -14.72
C LYS A 56 21.38 -6.69 -13.55
N ALA A 57 22.57 -6.10 -13.63
CA ALA A 57 23.55 -6.19 -12.55
C ALA A 57 23.25 -5.21 -11.41
N ASP A 58 22.45 -4.18 -11.68
CA ASP A 58 22.37 -3.03 -10.80
C ASP A 58 21.00 -2.85 -10.13
N ASN A 59 19.98 -3.65 -10.46
CA ASN A 59 18.63 -3.66 -9.85
C ASN A 59 18.09 -2.23 -9.67
N TRP A 60 17.67 -1.59 -10.77
CA TRP A 60 17.29 -0.17 -10.76
C TRP A 60 15.79 0.06 -10.86
N PHE A 61 14.99 -1.01 -10.90
CA PHE A 61 13.55 -0.93 -11.07
C PHE A 61 12.80 -1.93 -10.18
N ASP A 62 13.50 -2.58 -9.24
CA ASP A 62 12.94 -3.66 -8.44
C ASP A 62 12.00 -3.06 -7.39
N VAL A 63 10.80 -3.63 -7.25
CA VAL A 63 9.93 -3.43 -6.11
C VAL A 63 9.96 -4.70 -5.27
N ARG A 64 10.43 -4.58 -4.02
CA ARG A 64 10.67 -5.71 -3.13
C ARG A 64 9.49 -5.99 -2.20
N GLY A 65 8.67 -4.98 -1.94
CA GLY A 65 7.53 -5.10 -1.06
C GLY A 65 6.78 -3.80 -0.85
N MET A 66 5.61 -3.95 -0.24
CA MET A 66 4.74 -2.85 0.17
C MET A 66 4.37 -3.02 1.64
N GLU A 67 4.51 -1.97 2.42
CA GLU A 67 4.03 -1.86 3.79
C GLU A 67 2.81 -0.98 3.81
N VAL A 68 1.69 -1.48 4.31
CA VAL A 68 0.48 -0.67 4.48
C VAL A 68 0.06 -0.67 5.94
N GLY A 69 -0.18 0.53 6.49
CA GLY A 69 -0.67 0.74 7.84
C GLY A 69 -1.72 1.84 7.89
N ILE A 70 -2.63 1.79 8.86
CA ILE A 70 -3.66 2.81 9.06
C ILE A 70 -3.74 3.17 10.53
N SER A 71 -3.82 4.48 10.81
CA SER A 71 -3.97 5.01 12.17
C SER A 71 -4.64 6.36 12.15
N ASP A 72 -5.61 6.58 13.04
CA ASP A 72 -6.23 7.89 13.27
C ASP A 72 -6.64 8.61 11.96
N ASN A 73 -7.29 7.87 11.05
CA ASN A 73 -7.69 8.30 9.71
C ASN A 73 -6.54 8.70 8.77
N THR A 74 -5.32 8.24 9.04
CA THR A 74 -4.19 8.37 8.12
C THR A 74 -3.79 7.00 7.62
N MET A 75 -3.67 6.85 6.29
CA MET A 75 -3.04 5.68 5.68
C MET A 75 -1.56 5.98 5.45
N PHE A 76 -0.73 4.98 5.75
CA PHE A 76 0.70 4.96 5.51
C PHE A 76 1.01 3.85 4.53
N VAL A 77 1.70 4.19 3.44
CA VAL A 77 2.15 3.22 2.44
C VAL A 77 3.64 3.39 2.20
N GLY A 78 4.42 2.37 2.52
CA GLY A 78 5.84 2.29 2.20
C GLY A 78 6.06 1.32 1.04
N ILE A 79 6.73 1.75 -0.02
CA ILE A 79 7.18 0.88 -1.11
C ILE A 79 8.67 0.65 -0.94
N ASP A 80 9.08 -0.60 -0.75
CA ASP A 80 10.47 -1.01 -0.74
C ASP A 80 10.95 -1.15 -2.19
N THR A 81 11.77 -0.22 -2.67
CA THR A 81 12.23 -0.20 -4.06
C THR A 81 13.60 0.44 -4.19
N ASP A 82 14.41 -0.07 -5.14
CA ASP A 82 15.67 0.55 -5.56
C ASP A 82 15.54 1.46 -6.78
N TYR A 83 14.30 1.65 -7.24
CA TYR A 83 13.98 2.59 -8.28
C TYR A 83 14.25 4.05 -7.86
N TYR A 84 14.80 4.82 -8.79
CA TYR A 84 14.94 6.27 -8.71
C TYR A 84 14.43 6.93 -9.99
N THR A 85 13.87 8.14 -9.91
CA THR A 85 13.34 8.83 -11.10
C THR A 85 14.41 9.04 -12.18
N ASN A 86 13.98 8.97 -13.44
CA ASN A 86 14.75 9.25 -14.64
C ASN A 86 16.01 8.38 -14.78
N VAL A 87 15.93 7.10 -14.38
CA VAL A 87 16.99 6.11 -14.60
C VAL A 87 17.43 6.15 -16.06
N ALA A 88 18.75 6.25 -16.29
CA ALA A 88 19.37 6.22 -17.61
C ALA A 88 18.78 7.19 -18.66
N ASN A 89 18.16 8.31 -18.22
CA ASN A 89 17.46 9.28 -19.06
C ASN A 89 16.24 8.71 -19.81
N PHE A 90 15.62 7.65 -19.29
CA PHE A 90 14.38 7.15 -19.86
C PHE A 90 13.20 8.08 -19.59
N GLY A 91 13.27 9.03 -18.66
CA GLY A 91 12.12 9.90 -18.34
C GLY A 91 10.98 9.14 -17.65
N THR A 92 11.31 8.06 -16.95
CA THR A 92 10.38 7.37 -16.05
C THR A 92 10.35 8.12 -14.72
N ASP A 93 9.18 8.21 -14.08
CA ASP A 93 8.99 8.72 -12.73
C ASP A 93 8.27 7.70 -11.83
N TYR A 94 8.08 8.04 -10.55
CA TYR A 94 7.18 7.30 -9.66
C TYR A 94 5.75 7.43 -10.17
N GLY A 95 4.95 6.38 -10.02
CA GLY A 95 3.52 6.45 -10.29
C GLY A 95 2.71 6.74 -9.03
N ASP A 96 1.41 6.86 -9.24
CA ASP A 96 0.43 7.13 -8.20
C ASP A 96 -0.06 5.83 -7.54
N LEU A 97 -0.66 5.98 -6.35
CA LEU A 97 -1.16 4.85 -5.56
C LEU A 97 -2.67 4.71 -5.75
N PHE A 98 -3.08 3.62 -6.37
CA PHE A 98 -4.49 3.32 -6.63
C PHE A 98 -5.07 2.43 -5.53
N ILE A 99 -6.33 2.68 -5.16
CA ILE A 99 -7.01 2.03 -4.03
C ILE A 99 -8.46 1.67 -4.41
N ASP A 100 -8.86 0.43 -4.17
CA ASP A 100 -10.22 -0.11 -4.35
C ASP A 100 -10.73 -0.59 -2.99
N ASP A 101 -11.93 -0.16 -2.58
CA ASP A 101 -12.55 -0.45 -1.28
C ASP A 101 -13.41 -1.73 -1.24
N GLN A 102 -13.48 -2.48 -2.35
CA GLN A 102 -14.27 -3.70 -2.50
C GLN A 102 -13.49 -4.92 -2.99
N ILE A 103 -12.19 -4.80 -3.31
CA ILE A 103 -11.36 -5.87 -3.88
C ILE A 103 -12.04 -6.52 -5.09
N THR A 104 -12.37 -5.69 -6.08
CA THR A 104 -12.93 -6.17 -7.35
C THR A 104 -11.85 -6.34 -8.42
N ASP A 105 -10.72 -5.64 -8.29
CA ASP A 105 -9.59 -5.63 -9.25
C ASP A 105 -10.02 -5.26 -10.68
N THR A 106 -11.12 -4.51 -10.81
CA THR A 106 -11.67 -4.09 -12.11
C THR A 106 -11.75 -2.57 -12.29
N GLU A 107 -11.94 -1.82 -11.19
CA GLU A 107 -12.03 -0.36 -11.19
C GLU A 107 -11.40 0.14 -9.89
N TRP A 108 -10.79 1.33 -9.94
CA TRP A 108 -10.17 1.95 -8.76
C TRP A 108 -11.11 3.00 -8.18
N ASP A 109 -11.36 2.97 -6.88
CA ASP A 109 -12.25 3.94 -6.24
C ASP A 109 -11.54 5.25 -5.92
N TYR A 110 -10.27 5.16 -5.53
CA TYR A 110 -9.46 6.29 -5.08
C TYR A 110 -8.06 6.21 -5.66
N VAL A 111 -7.41 7.38 -5.75
CA VAL A 111 -6.00 7.49 -6.11
C VAL A 111 -5.33 8.58 -5.29
N PHE A 112 -4.16 8.27 -4.75
CA PHE A 112 -3.28 9.26 -4.14
C PHE A 112 -2.24 9.69 -5.18
N ASP A 113 -2.37 10.94 -5.64
CA ASP A 113 -1.43 11.58 -6.55
C ASP A 113 -0.15 11.90 -5.77
N THR A 114 0.93 11.21 -6.12
CA THR A 114 2.21 11.32 -5.42
C THR A 114 2.90 12.65 -5.67
N SER A 115 2.57 13.34 -6.76
CA SER A 115 3.16 14.59 -7.20
C SER A 115 2.45 15.82 -6.63
N GLU A 116 1.11 15.76 -6.54
CA GLU A 116 0.28 16.79 -5.90
C GLU A 116 0.05 16.54 -4.41
N GLU A 117 0.49 15.39 -3.90
CA GLU A 117 0.32 14.94 -2.52
C GLU A 117 -1.15 14.99 -2.05
N SER A 118 -2.06 14.61 -2.95
CA SER A 118 -3.51 14.76 -2.78
C SER A 118 -4.25 13.45 -3.07
N LEU A 119 -5.26 13.14 -2.27
CA LEU A 119 -6.14 11.99 -2.45
C LEU A 119 -7.38 12.40 -3.23
N TYR A 120 -7.76 11.61 -4.23
CA TYR A 120 -8.93 11.83 -5.09
C TYR A 120 -9.91 10.66 -5.04
N ASP A 121 -11.20 10.96 -5.14
CA ASP A 121 -12.28 10.00 -5.45
C ASP A 121 -12.44 9.95 -6.97
N ILE A 122 -12.22 8.78 -7.56
CA ILE A 122 -12.23 8.60 -9.01
C ILE A 122 -13.30 7.63 -9.50
N ARG A 123 -14.25 7.21 -8.64
CA ARG A 123 -15.33 6.28 -9.01
C ARG A 123 -16.13 6.72 -10.24
N ASP A 124 -16.38 8.03 -10.36
CA ASP A 124 -17.08 8.63 -11.50
C ASP A 124 -16.13 9.23 -12.56
N ALA A 125 -14.82 8.98 -12.46
CA ALA A 125 -13.78 9.63 -13.24
C ALA A 125 -12.67 8.67 -13.73
N GLN A 126 -13.01 7.40 -13.99
CA GLN A 126 -12.05 6.38 -14.47
C GLN A 126 -11.28 6.80 -15.75
N ASP A 127 -11.88 7.62 -16.61
CA ASP A 127 -11.22 8.17 -17.81
C ASP A 127 -10.04 9.10 -17.50
N SER A 128 -9.87 9.51 -16.24
CA SER A 128 -8.74 10.33 -15.78
C SER A 128 -7.49 9.49 -15.50
N ILE A 129 -7.62 8.16 -15.43
CA ILE A 129 -6.49 7.25 -15.21
C ILE A 129 -5.61 7.27 -16.47
N ARG A 130 -4.33 7.50 -16.26
CA ARG A 130 -3.31 7.43 -17.30
C ARG A 130 -2.56 6.11 -17.22
N TYR A 131 -2.51 5.43 -18.35
CA TYR A 131 -1.82 4.15 -18.46
C TYR A 131 -0.36 4.37 -18.86
N SER A 132 0.47 3.37 -18.57
CA SER A 132 1.88 3.30 -18.97
C SER A 132 2.08 3.54 -20.48
N ASP A 133 1.12 3.16 -21.33
CA ASP A 133 1.12 3.46 -22.76
C ASP A 133 1.01 4.94 -23.09
N ASP A 134 0.19 5.69 -22.35
CA ASP A 134 0.03 7.12 -22.54
C ASP A 134 1.31 7.85 -22.15
N VAL A 135 1.88 7.47 -21.00
CA VAL A 135 3.12 8.05 -20.48
C VAL A 135 4.31 7.67 -21.38
N GLY A 136 4.39 6.41 -21.79
CA GLY A 136 5.46 5.94 -22.67
C GLY A 136 5.43 6.59 -24.05
N LYS A 137 4.24 6.84 -24.59
CA LYS A 137 4.07 7.60 -25.84
C LYS A 137 4.56 9.05 -25.70
N ASP A 138 4.21 9.73 -24.61
CA ASP A 138 4.63 11.11 -24.35
C ASP A 138 6.16 11.21 -24.22
N ASN A 139 6.77 10.21 -23.57
CA ASN A 139 8.21 10.09 -23.42
C ASN A 139 8.93 9.43 -24.62
N LYS A 140 8.19 9.09 -25.69
CA LYS A 140 8.70 8.46 -26.92
C LYS A 140 9.45 7.16 -26.67
N TRP A 141 9.03 6.39 -25.68
CA TRP A 141 9.53 5.04 -25.45
C TRP A 141 9.18 4.16 -26.64
N THR A 142 10.08 3.23 -27.00
CA THR A 142 9.66 2.12 -27.82
C THR A 142 8.82 1.17 -26.97
N TYR A 143 7.92 0.42 -27.61
CA TYR A 143 7.09 -0.67 -27.04
C TYR A 143 7.87 -1.77 -26.28
N SER A 144 9.18 -1.60 -26.10
CA SER A 144 10.09 -2.53 -25.45
C SER A 144 10.58 -2.09 -24.10
N TYR A 145 10.20 -0.90 -23.64
CA TYR A 145 10.75 -0.27 -22.45
C TYR A 145 9.71 -0.02 -21.36
N TYR A 146 8.51 -0.59 -21.49
CA TYR A 146 7.47 -0.45 -20.48
C TYR A 146 6.46 -1.59 -20.59
N ARG A 147 5.78 -1.90 -19.49
CA ARG A 147 4.67 -2.86 -19.47
C ARG A 147 3.41 -2.15 -19.94
N HIS A 148 2.67 -2.76 -20.87
CA HIS A 148 1.51 -2.13 -21.49
C HIS A 148 0.26 -2.21 -20.63
N ASN A 149 -0.58 -1.17 -20.72
CA ASN A 149 -1.88 -1.02 -20.07
C ASN A 149 -1.84 -1.16 -18.54
N GLU A 150 -0.79 -0.65 -17.91
CA GLU A 150 -0.73 -0.55 -16.44
C GLU A 150 -1.20 0.82 -16.00
N GLU A 151 -2.04 0.88 -14.96
CA GLU A 151 -2.41 2.13 -14.31
C GLU A 151 -1.19 2.67 -13.57
N VAL A 152 -0.78 3.90 -13.91
CA VAL A 152 0.45 4.48 -13.36
C VAL A 152 0.30 5.91 -12.87
N LEU A 153 -0.61 6.70 -13.43
CA LEU A 153 -0.81 8.10 -13.03
C LEU A 153 -2.29 8.50 -13.09
N ILE A 154 -2.65 9.56 -12.39
CA ILE A 154 -3.94 10.26 -12.56
C ILE A 154 -3.74 11.58 -13.33
N ASP A 155 -4.70 11.98 -14.16
CA ASP A 155 -4.88 13.38 -14.58
C ASP A 155 -5.85 14.06 -13.59
N PRO A 156 -5.37 14.90 -12.66
CA PRO A 156 -6.23 15.52 -11.66
C PRO A 156 -7.10 16.65 -12.22
N THR A 157 -7.00 16.96 -13.52
CA THR A 157 -7.72 18.07 -14.15
C THR A 157 -9.24 17.94 -13.99
N GLY A 158 -9.82 18.81 -13.17
CA GLY A 158 -11.27 18.84 -12.92
C GLY A 158 -11.72 17.93 -11.77
N LEU A 159 -10.81 17.20 -11.14
CA LEU A 159 -11.07 16.48 -9.90
C LEU A 159 -11.00 17.43 -8.70
N THR A 160 -11.60 17.00 -7.59
CA THR A 160 -11.53 17.71 -6.30
C THR A 160 -10.89 16.78 -5.29
N ALA A 161 -9.80 17.21 -4.66
CA ALA A 161 -9.14 16.44 -3.62
C ALA A 161 -10.08 16.22 -2.42
N ILE A 162 -10.08 15.00 -1.89
CA ILE A 162 -10.87 14.57 -0.73
C ILE A 162 -10.00 14.39 0.53
N GLY A 163 -8.68 14.47 0.37
CA GLY A 163 -7.71 14.37 1.45
C GLY A 163 -6.35 14.91 0.98
N ASP A 164 -5.56 15.39 1.94
CA ASP A 164 -4.19 15.83 1.72
C ASP A 164 -3.22 14.79 2.27
N GLY A 165 -2.00 14.79 1.76
CA GLY A 165 -0.96 13.90 2.24
C GLY A 165 0.45 14.46 2.08
N THR A 166 1.40 13.55 2.15
CA THR A 166 2.82 13.80 1.95
C THR A 166 3.45 12.59 1.30
N THR A 167 4.34 12.83 0.35
CA THR A 167 5.21 11.82 -0.23
C THR A 167 6.64 12.13 0.20
N THR A 168 7.23 11.24 0.99
CA THR A 168 8.59 11.41 1.50
C THR A 168 9.50 10.30 1.02
N GLY A 169 10.76 10.67 0.78
CA GLY A 169 11.82 9.72 0.51
C GLY A 169 12.69 10.12 -0.65
N PHE A 170 13.47 11.21 -0.56
CA PHE A 170 14.61 11.42 -1.45
C PHE A 170 15.81 12.04 -0.72
N THR A 171 16.87 11.23 -0.58
CA THR A 171 18.28 11.46 -0.18
C THR A 171 18.78 10.94 1.18
N ASN A 172 19.88 10.18 1.11
CA ASN A 172 20.56 9.41 2.16
C ASN A 172 21.09 10.19 3.36
N ALA A 173 20.90 9.61 4.55
CA ALA A 173 21.81 9.72 5.69
C ALA A 173 21.92 8.37 6.43
N GLY A 174 22.61 7.40 5.83
CA GLY A 174 23.04 6.16 6.51
C GLY A 174 22.71 4.83 5.82
N ARG A 175 21.91 4.85 4.76
CA ARG A 175 21.65 3.73 3.82
C ARG A 175 21.87 4.23 2.37
N THR A 176 21.84 3.38 1.35
CA THR A 176 22.12 3.80 -0.04
C THR A 176 20.83 4.36 -0.67
N ALA A 177 20.93 5.23 -1.70
CA ALA A 177 19.77 5.98 -2.20
C ALA A 177 18.89 5.04 -3.03
N GLY A 178 17.56 5.18 -2.95
CA GLY A 178 16.62 4.23 -3.57
C GLY A 178 16.45 3.00 -2.68
N GLU A 179 15.79 3.14 -1.53
CA GLU A 179 15.38 1.97 -0.76
C GLU A 179 13.90 2.02 -0.40
N PHE A 180 13.31 3.21 -0.18
CA PHE A 180 11.89 3.33 0.17
C PHE A 180 11.23 4.61 -0.35
N LEU A 181 10.03 4.48 -0.93
CA LEU A 181 9.07 5.56 -1.18
C LEU A 181 7.99 5.50 -0.09
N TRP A 182 7.78 6.59 0.65
CA TRP A 182 6.82 6.62 1.76
C TRP A 182 5.70 7.64 1.51
N MET A 183 4.47 7.17 1.55
CA MET A 183 3.26 7.97 1.39
C MET A 183 2.48 7.99 2.71
N SER A 184 1.92 9.14 3.06
CA SER A 184 1.05 9.32 4.23
C SER A 184 -0.05 10.30 3.88
N PHE A 185 -1.32 9.90 3.98
CA PHE A 185 -2.44 10.75 3.58
C PHE A 185 -3.71 10.53 4.41
N ASP A 186 -4.52 11.58 4.53
CA ASP A 186 -5.81 11.56 5.22
C ASP A 186 -6.84 10.78 4.41
N ILE A 187 -7.43 9.77 5.04
CA ILE A 187 -8.46 8.90 4.46
C ILE A 187 -9.87 9.21 4.97
N THR A 188 -10.05 10.30 5.72
CA THR A 188 -11.37 10.71 6.24
C THR A 188 -12.38 10.96 5.11
N GLY A 189 -11.91 11.41 3.94
CA GLY A 189 -12.75 11.61 2.76
C GLY A 189 -13.15 10.31 2.04
N MET A 190 -12.49 9.19 2.33
CA MET A 190 -12.83 7.89 1.75
C MET A 190 -14.07 7.35 2.46
N ASN A 191 -15.04 6.86 1.69
CA ASN A 191 -16.26 6.27 2.25
C ASN A 191 -16.04 4.78 2.62
N LEU A 192 -14.97 4.50 3.36
CA LEU A 192 -14.57 3.14 3.70
C LEU A 192 -15.60 2.49 4.62
N ASN A 193 -16.02 1.27 4.28
CA ASN A 193 -16.93 0.51 5.13
C ASN A 193 -16.19 -0.01 6.38
N PRO A 194 -16.52 0.46 7.59
CA PRO A 194 -15.84 0.02 8.82
C PRO A 194 -16.15 -1.45 9.17
N ASP A 195 -17.25 -2.01 8.66
CA ASP A 195 -17.69 -3.37 8.96
C ASP A 195 -17.05 -4.42 8.04
N SER A 196 -16.50 -4.01 6.89
CA SER A 196 -15.89 -4.88 5.89
C SER A 196 -14.62 -4.28 5.31
N PHE A 197 -13.74 -3.77 6.18
CA PHE A 197 -12.53 -3.09 5.76
C PHE A 197 -11.62 -4.04 4.97
N SER A 198 -11.59 -3.81 3.66
CA SER A 198 -10.93 -4.66 2.69
C SER A 198 -10.47 -3.76 1.55
N LEU A 199 -9.17 -3.49 1.47
CA LEU A 199 -8.61 -2.63 0.44
C LEU A 199 -7.78 -3.46 -0.53
N ALA A 200 -7.95 -3.22 -1.83
CA ALA A 200 -6.95 -3.54 -2.83
C ALA A 200 -6.14 -2.28 -3.12
N ILE A 201 -4.82 -2.41 -3.15
CA ILE A 201 -3.89 -1.30 -3.38
C ILE A 201 -2.99 -1.71 -4.52
N HIS A 202 -2.74 -0.79 -5.45
CA HIS A 202 -1.85 -0.98 -6.59
C HIS A 202 -0.90 0.19 -6.71
N TRP A 203 0.36 -0.14 -6.97
CA TRP A 203 1.38 0.86 -7.25
C TRP A 203 2.34 0.34 -8.31
N ALA A 204 2.77 1.24 -9.20
CA ALA A 204 3.74 0.97 -10.23
C ALA A 204 4.54 2.24 -10.56
N GLN A 205 5.75 2.09 -11.11
CA GLN A 205 6.41 3.22 -11.76
C GLN A 205 5.67 3.59 -13.05
N THR A 206 5.90 4.79 -13.59
CA THR A 206 5.32 5.24 -14.88
C THR A 206 5.55 4.30 -16.09
N CYS A 207 6.62 3.50 -16.06
CA CYS A 207 6.87 2.46 -17.08
C CYS A 207 6.16 1.13 -16.83
N GLY A 208 5.43 1.00 -15.72
CA GLY A 208 4.77 -0.26 -15.32
C GLY A 208 5.74 -1.44 -15.22
N ASN A 209 7.05 -1.17 -15.12
CA ASN A 209 8.07 -2.20 -15.22
C ASN A 209 7.85 -3.29 -14.17
N ASP A 210 7.63 -2.83 -12.95
CA ASP A 210 7.20 -3.64 -11.83
C ASP A 210 5.90 -3.08 -11.26
N VAL A 211 5.07 -3.98 -10.75
CA VAL A 211 3.72 -3.68 -10.27
C VAL A 211 3.50 -4.47 -9.01
N ILE A 212 3.21 -3.77 -7.92
CA ILE A 212 2.91 -4.40 -6.64
C ILE A 212 1.45 -4.15 -6.26
N LYS A 213 0.78 -5.24 -5.89
CA LYS A 213 -0.58 -5.22 -5.38
C LYS A 213 -0.65 -5.73 -3.95
N ALA A 214 -1.44 -5.08 -3.12
CA ALA A 214 -1.64 -5.47 -1.73
C ALA A 214 -3.14 -5.59 -1.41
N HIS A 215 -3.48 -6.58 -0.59
CA HIS A 215 -4.85 -6.81 -0.13
C HIS A 215 -4.89 -6.63 1.39
N VAL A 216 -5.38 -5.48 1.86
CA VAL A 216 -5.44 -5.15 3.29
C VAL A 216 -6.81 -5.51 3.82
N SER A 217 -6.85 -6.57 4.63
CA SER A 217 -8.01 -6.88 5.46
C SER A 217 -7.69 -6.51 6.91
N THR A 218 -8.63 -5.87 7.60
CA THR A 218 -8.46 -5.65 9.04
C THR A 218 -8.40 -7.00 9.75
N PRO A 219 -7.34 -7.28 10.54
CA PRO A 219 -7.34 -8.43 11.43
C PRO A 219 -8.56 -8.37 12.34
N GLU A 220 -9.24 -9.50 12.55
CA GLU A 220 -10.36 -9.55 13.50
C GLU A 220 -9.94 -8.87 14.81
N PRO A 221 -10.75 -7.92 15.33
CA PRO A 221 -10.35 -7.14 16.49
C PRO A 221 -9.83 -8.03 17.61
N SER A 222 -8.65 -7.74 18.13
CA SER A 222 -8.08 -8.42 19.31
C SER A 222 -9.01 -8.32 20.54
N THR A 223 -10.04 -7.48 20.47
CA THR A 223 -11.18 -7.45 21.38
C THR A 223 -11.94 -8.77 21.44
N MET A 224 -11.99 -9.59 20.38
CA MET A 224 -12.60 -10.92 20.42
C MET A 224 -11.78 -11.89 21.27
N LEU A 225 -10.45 -11.82 21.16
CA LEU A 225 -9.54 -12.57 22.01
C LEU A 225 -9.61 -12.07 23.47
N LEU A 226 -9.66 -10.74 23.66
CA LEU A 226 -9.85 -10.13 24.98
C LEU A 226 -11.20 -10.51 25.61
N LEU A 227 -12.27 -10.51 24.81
CA LEU A 227 -13.61 -10.95 25.20
C LEU A 227 -13.58 -12.42 25.57
N GLY A 228 -12.94 -13.27 24.77
CA GLY A 228 -12.72 -14.68 25.07
C GLY A 228 -12.00 -14.89 26.40
N PHE A 229 -10.89 -14.19 26.63
CA PHE A 229 -10.17 -14.25 27.91
C PHE A 229 -10.99 -13.68 29.08
N GLY A 230 -11.78 -12.63 28.84
CA GLY A 230 -12.68 -12.04 29.83
C GLY A 230 -13.78 -13.03 30.26
N LEU A 231 -14.37 -13.76 29.31
CA LEU A 231 -15.37 -14.79 29.58
C LEU A 231 -14.76 -15.99 30.33
N ILE A 232 -13.56 -16.43 29.95
CA ILE A 232 -12.82 -17.50 30.63
C ILE A 232 -12.54 -17.10 32.09
N ALA A 233 -12.06 -15.89 32.33
CA ALA A 233 -11.79 -15.37 33.67
C ALA A 233 -13.08 -15.30 34.51
N LEU A 234 -14.19 -14.84 33.94
CA LEU A 234 -15.49 -14.79 34.62
C LEU A 234 -15.99 -16.20 35.01
N ALA A 235 -15.84 -17.18 34.12
CA ALA A 235 -16.22 -18.56 34.38
C ALA A 235 -15.40 -19.20 35.52
N MET A 236 -14.09 -18.92 35.59
CA MET A 236 -13.23 -19.37 36.68
C MET A 236 -13.62 -18.74 38.02
N LEU A 237 -13.94 -17.45 38.03
CA LEU A 237 -14.40 -16.76 39.25
C LEU A 237 -15.72 -17.37 39.76
N ARG A 238 -16.69 -17.64 38.87
CA ARG A 238 -17.97 -18.26 39.26
C ARG A 238 -17.79 -19.62 39.93
N LYS A 239 -16.90 -20.48 39.40
CA LYS A 239 -16.60 -21.79 40.01
C LYS A 239 -16.08 -21.66 41.44
N ARG A 240 -15.25 -20.64 41.69
CA ARG A 240 -14.66 -20.40 43.02
C ARG A 240 -15.68 -19.93 44.07
N PHE A 241 -16.72 -19.20 43.67
CA PHE A 241 -17.76 -18.71 44.59
C PHE A 241 -18.93 -19.69 44.80
N SER A 242 -19.03 -20.73 43.96
CA SER A 242 -20.07 -21.76 44.06
C SER A 242 -19.62 -23.04 44.78
N SER A 243 -18.36 -23.10 45.24
CA SER A 243 -17.83 -24.12 46.16
C SER A 243 -17.63 -23.51 47.54
#